data_AF-A0A6P0TZA8-F1
#
_entry.id   AF-A0A6P0TZA8-F1
#
_cell.length_a   1.000
_cell.length_b   1.000
_cell.length_c   1.000
_cell.angle_alpha   90.00
_cell.angle_beta   90.00
_cell.angle_gamma   90.00
#
_symmetry.space_group_name_H-M   'P 1'
#
loop_
_entity.id
_entity.type
_entity.pdbx_description
1 polymer ?
#
loop_
_entity_poly.entity_id
_entity_poly.type
_entity_poly.pdbx_seq_one_letter_code
_entity_poly.pdbx_strand_id
1 'polypeptide(L)'
;TDERFSHLDTCFCPLTGGYLLYYPPAFDSYSNRLIEMRVPREKRITVAEADAVNFACNAVNINQTIIMNKVSESLKSLLTEVGFNIIETPLSEFLKAGGAAKCLTLRVTEPIIPDRYAVVQVESRTIRMEGHLLDSGLINQALDLIVEGGGSFKVLNFNLGEQRQSTSLAEVKVSAPSHEVMEEIMSQLIDIGAVVPTEDVQDAKLEAVEQDGVAPDDFYVSTIYPTEVRVKGQWIRVQNQRMDGAIAITETDGKIQAKCKVLRDVKIGEKVVVDTIGLRSIRKTESREKRNKEEFSFMSAGVSSERRVELVVEQVAWELRQVRDRGGKIVVTAGPVVIHTGGSQHLAHLIRQGYVQALLGGNAIAVHDIEQSLMGTSLGVDMKQGVAVHGGHRHHLKTINTIRRCGSIAKAVETGVLKKGVMYECIKNNVPFCLAGSIRDDGPLPDTQMNLIKAQEEYAELLKGADMVLMLSTMLHSIGVGNMTPAGVKMVCVDINPAVVTKLSDRGSIESVGVVTDVGLFLSLLVAQLEQLTSPYSVAKA
;
A
#
# COMPACT_ATOMS: atom_id res chain seq x y z
N THR A 1 -5.58 13.20 2.32
CA THR A 1 -5.23 14.44 1.58
C THR A 1 -4.58 15.42 2.55
N ASP A 2 -3.68 16.28 2.06
CA ASP A 2 -2.94 17.23 2.89
C ASP A 2 -3.71 18.57 3.05
N GLU A 3 -4.07 18.94 4.28
CA GLU A 3 -4.86 20.16 4.56
C GLU A 3 -4.15 21.45 4.15
N ARG A 4 -2.81 21.44 4.03
CA ARG A 4 -2.03 22.59 3.55
C ARG A 4 -2.36 22.93 2.09
N PHE A 5 -2.86 21.95 1.33
CA PHE A 5 -3.19 22.06 -0.09
C PHE A 5 -4.69 21.84 -0.32
N SER A 6 -5.50 22.69 0.30
CA SER A 6 -6.97 22.58 0.32
C SER A 6 -7.64 22.74 -1.06
N HIS A 7 -6.98 23.41 -2.01
CA HIS A 7 -7.43 23.52 -3.39
C HIS A 7 -6.47 22.81 -4.34
N LEU A 8 -7.02 22.16 -5.37
CA LEU A 8 -6.25 21.40 -6.36
C LEU A 8 -5.15 22.25 -7.04
N ASP A 9 -5.44 23.52 -7.31
CA ASP A 9 -4.49 24.45 -7.95
C ASP A 9 -3.30 24.84 -7.07
N THR A 10 -3.30 24.50 -5.78
CA THR A 10 -2.16 24.73 -4.88
C THR A 10 -1.09 23.63 -4.98
N CYS A 11 -1.44 22.46 -5.52
CA CYS A 11 -0.57 21.30 -5.63
C CYS A 11 -0.55 20.66 -7.04
N PHE A 12 -1.34 21.16 -8.00
CA PHE A 12 -1.47 20.59 -9.35
C PHE A 12 -1.67 21.67 -10.43
N CYS A 13 -0.81 21.67 -11.44
CA CYS A 13 -0.81 22.67 -12.51
C CYS A 13 -0.52 22.03 -13.88
N PRO A 14 -1.56 21.82 -14.71
CA PRO A 14 -1.39 21.45 -16.12
C PRO A 14 -0.69 22.57 -16.88
N LEU A 15 0.29 22.20 -17.70
CA LEU A 15 1.10 23.12 -18.49
C LEU A 15 0.96 22.85 -19.99
N THR A 16 1.30 23.86 -20.80
CA THR A 16 1.35 23.77 -22.25
C THR A 16 2.24 22.60 -22.71
N GLY A 17 1.91 21.96 -23.83
CA GLY A 17 2.64 20.78 -24.33
C GLY A 17 2.28 19.47 -23.62
N GLY A 18 1.31 19.49 -22.70
CA GLY A 18 0.87 18.32 -21.93
C GLY A 18 1.79 17.99 -20.75
N TYR A 19 2.64 18.93 -20.34
CA TYR A 19 3.40 18.84 -19.10
C TYR A 19 2.50 19.00 -17.88
N LEU A 20 2.90 18.42 -16.76
CA LEU A 20 2.22 18.54 -15.48
C LEU A 20 3.23 18.89 -14.39
N LEU A 21 3.02 20.03 -13.74
CA LEU A 21 3.71 20.40 -12.51
C LEU A 21 2.83 20.03 -11.32
N TYR A 22 3.27 19.12 -10.46
CA TYR A 22 2.46 18.69 -9.31
C TYR A 22 3.30 18.23 -8.12
N TYR A 23 2.69 18.28 -6.93
CA TYR A 23 3.27 17.78 -5.68
C TYR A 23 2.61 16.43 -5.32
N PRO A 24 3.26 15.29 -5.60
CA PRO A 24 2.65 13.97 -5.42
C PRO A 24 2.13 13.65 -4.01
N PRO A 25 2.79 14.09 -2.90
CA PRO A 25 2.30 13.82 -1.54
C PRO A 25 0.99 14.51 -1.17
N ALA A 26 0.51 15.51 -1.91
CA ALA A 26 -0.81 16.11 -1.66
C ALA A 26 -1.98 15.15 -1.99
N PHE A 27 -1.71 14.11 -2.79
CA PHE A 27 -2.69 13.15 -3.29
C PHE A 27 -2.56 11.80 -2.58
N ASP A 28 -3.69 11.09 -2.41
CA ASP A 28 -3.67 9.69 -2.02
C ASP A 28 -3.06 8.77 -3.12
N SER A 29 -2.86 7.50 -2.78
CA SER A 29 -2.32 6.49 -3.69
C SER A 29 -3.15 6.31 -4.97
N TYR A 30 -4.47 6.25 -4.87
CA TYR A 30 -5.39 6.12 -6.01
C TYR A 30 -5.26 7.28 -6.99
N SER A 31 -5.34 8.51 -6.48
CA SER A 31 -5.24 9.74 -7.28
C SER A 31 -3.87 9.88 -7.94
N ASN A 32 -2.80 9.53 -7.22
CA ASN A 32 -1.47 9.45 -7.81
C ASN A 32 -1.45 8.47 -8.99
N ARG A 33 -1.93 7.23 -8.81
CA ARG A 33 -1.97 6.22 -9.87
C ARG A 33 -2.73 6.72 -11.12
N LEU A 34 -3.84 7.41 -10.93
CA LEU A 34 -4.60 8.01 -12.04
C LEU A 34 -3.77 9.04 -12.81
N ILE A 35 -3.03 9.91 -12.10
CA ILE A 35 -2.10 10.86 -12.73
C ILE A 35 -1.02 10.12 -13.53
N GLU A 36 -0.40 9.09 -12.96
CA GLU A 36 0.68 8.35 -13.61
C GLU A 36 0.22 7.57 -14.87
N MET A 37 -1.04 7.14 -14.91
CA MET A 37 -1.64 6.49 -16.08
C MET A 37 -2.01 7.50 -17.18
N ARG A 38 -2.36 8.74 -16.82
CA ARG A 38 -2.82 9.77 -17.76
C ARG A 38 -1.70 10.63 -18.32
N VAL A 39 -0.63 10.86 -17.53
CA VAL A 39 0.48 11.73 -17.92
C VAL A 39 1.78 10.92 -18.02
N PRO A 40 2.41 10.86 -19.21
CA PRO A 40 3.70 10.17 -19.41
C PRO A 40 4.78 10.68 -18.45
N ARG A 41 5.73 9.80 -18.09
CA ARG A 41 6.76 10.09 -17.08
C ARG A 41 7.60 11.31 -17.45
N GLU A 42 7.98 11.42 -18.72
CA GLU A 42 8.77 12.51 -19.30
C GLU A 42 8.05 13.87 -19.28
N LYS A 43 6.73 13.87 -19.05
CA LYS A 43 5.91 15.08 -18.94
C LYS A 43 5.51 15.40 -17.49
N ARG A 44 5.89 14.57 -16.53
CA ARG A 44 5.61 14.76 -15.10
C ARG A 44 6.78 15.47 -14.43
N ILE A 45 6.53 16.70 -13.97
CA ILE A 45 7.46 17.53 -13.22
C ILE A 45 7.03 17.51 -11.76
N THR A 46 7.69 16.64 -10.97
CA THR A 46 7.39 16.49 -9.55
C THR A 46 8.06 17.59 -8.74
N VAL A 47 7.27 18.27 -7.92
CA VAL A 47 7.72 19.36 -7.04
C VAL A 47 8.19 18.78 -5.70
N ALA A 48 9.30 19.29 -5.16
CA ALA A 48 9.77 18.95 -3.82
C ALA A 48 8.97 19.73 -2.75
N GLU A 49 8.90 19.23 -1.52
CA GLU A 49 8.11 19.89 -0.46
C GLU A 49 8.52 21.36 -0.24
N ALA A 50 9.82 21.66 -0.29
CA ALA A 50 10.35 23.02 -0.16
C ALA A 50 9.78 24.01 -1.20
N ASP A 51 9.49 23.55 -2.41
CA ASP A 51 8.86 24.36 -3.46
C ASP A 51 7.33 24.34 -3.34
N ALA A 52 6.75 23.21 -2.95
CA ALA A 52 5.32 23.05 -2.79
C ALA A 52 4.76 24.04 -1.74
N VAL A 53 5.41 24.16 -0.57
CA VAL A 53 4.99 25.09 0.49
C VAL A 53 5.18 26.57 0.11
N ASN A 54 5.99 26.86 -0.91
CA ASN A 54 6.12 28.19 -1.51
C ASN A 54 5.09 28.45 -2.63
N PHE A 55 4.11 27.54 -2.79
CA PHE A 55 3.05 27.59 -3.80
C PHE A 55 3.58 27.54 -5.24
N ALA A 56 4.66 26.78 -5.50
CA ALA A 56 5.21 26.62 -6.84
C ALA A 56 4.20 26.02 -7.85
N CYS A 57 3.29 25.15 -7.40
CA CYS A 57 2.22 24.62 -8.24
C CYS A 57 1.10 25.64 -8.49
N ASN A 58 0.96 26.69 -7.68
CA ASN A 58 -0.06 27.72 -7.86
C ASN A 58 0.41 28.77 -8.88
N ALA A 59 0.71 28.29 -10.08
CA ALA A 59 1.34 29.03 -11.15
C ALA A 59 0.39 29.33 -12.31
N VAL A 60 0.62 30.47 -12.98
CA VAL A 60 -0.10 30.86 -14.19
C VAL A 60 0.74 30.48 -15.40
N ASN A 61 0.22 29.59 -16.25
CA ASN A 61 0.86 29.23 -17.51
C ASN A 61 0.24 30.00 -18.69
N ILE A 62 1.10 30.70 -19.43
CA ILE A 62 0.77 31.41 -20.67
C ILE A 62 1.76 30.95 -21.74
N ASN A 63 1.34 30.01 -22.59
CA ASN A 63 2.21 29.35 -23.57
C ASN A 63 3.46 28.78 -22.86
N GLN A 64 4.65 29.24 -23.24
CA GLN A 64 5.91 28.79 -22.66
C GLN A 64 6.34 29.62 -21.45
N THR A 65 5.53 30.56 -20.97
CA THR A 65 5.85 31.35 -19.79
C THR A 65 5.07 30.83 -18.58
N ILE A 66 5.74 30.69 -17.44
CA ILE A 66 5.14 30.32 -16.17
C ILE A 66 5.41 31.43 -15.17
N ILE A 67 4.35 31.97 -14.58
CA ILE A 67 4.40 33.03 -13.56
C ILE A 67 4.07 32.41 -12.21
N MET A 68 4.94 32.60 -11.22
CA MET A 68 4.80 32.00 -9.89
C MET A 68 5.42 32.89 -8.80
N ASN A 69 5.17 32.52 -7.54
CA ASN A 69 5.67 33.26 -6.38
C ASN A 69 7.20 33.16 -6.24
N LYS A 70 7.69 31.95 -5.96
CA LYS A 70 9.10 31.66 -5.73
C LYS A 70 9.38 30.19 -6.06
N VAL A 71 10.54 29.92 -6.65
CA VAL A 71 10.96 28.56 -6.99
C VAL A 71 12.44 28.33 -6.69
N SER A 72 12.81 27.10 -6.34
CA SER A 72 14.19 26.67 -6.17
C SER A 72 14.95 26.67 -7.50
N GLU A 73 16.28 26.83 -7.44
CA GLU A 73 17.12 26.76 -8.63
C GLU A 73 17.05 25.40 -9.35
N SER A 74 16.83 24.31 -8.61
CA SER A 74 16.66 22.98 -9.19
C SER A 74 15.37 22.87 -10.01
N LEU A 75 14.24 23.31 -9.45
CA LEU A 75 12.96 23.30 -10.17
C LEU A 75 12.95 24.30 -11.33
N LYS A 76 13.60 25.45 -11.16
CA LYS A 76 13.80 26.44 -12.22
C LYS A 76 14.58 25.86 -13.40
N SER A 77 15.67 25.15 -13.12
CA SER A 77 16.49 24.46 -14.14
C SER A 77 15.66 23.42 -14.89
N LEU A 78 14.92 22.57 -14.16
CA LEU A 78 14.10 21.50 -14.74
C LEU A 78 13.03 22.03 -15.71
N LEU A 79 12.34 23.11 -15.31
CA LEU A 79 11.33 23.77 -16.14
C LEU A 79 11.93 24.48 -17.35
N THR A 80 13.12 25.08 -17.19
CA THR A 80 13.83 25.75 -18.30
C THR A 80 14.35 24.74 -19.32
N GLU A 81 14.83 23.58 -18.87
CA GLU A 81 15.31 22.49 -19.73
C GLU A 81 14.22 21.96 -20.67
N VAL A 82 12.98 21.91 -20.19
CA VAL A 82 11.82 21.51 -21.03
C VAL A 82 11.19 22.70 -21.78
N GLY A 83 11.84 23.87 -21.78
CA GLY A 83 11.51 25.01 -22.63
C GLY A 83 10.54 26.02 -22.05
N PHE A 84 10.35 26.07 -20.72
CA PHE A 84 9.57 27.12 -20.07
C PHE A 84 10.43 28.31 -19.61
N ASN A 85 9.93 29.52 -19.82
CA ASN A 85 10.45 30.76 -19.25
C ASN A 85 9.75 31.02 -17.91
N ILE A 86 10.52 31.21 -16.84
CA ILE A 86 9.96 31.42 -15.51
C ILE A 86 10.02 32.90 -15.14
N ILE A 87 8.89 33.43 -14.67
CA ILE A 87 8.77 34.76 -14.08
C ILE A 87 8.39 34.59 -12.62
N GLU A 88 9.33 34.95 -11.74
CA GLU A 88 9.08 35.01 -10.31
C GLU A 88 8.60 36.41 -9.94
N THR A 89 7.54 36.49 -9.15
CA THR A 89 7.04 37.74 -8.58
C THR A 89 6.65 37.50 -7.13
N PRO A 90 7.14 38.30 -6.16
CA PRO A 90 6.85 38.06 -4.75
C PRO A 90 5.36 38.25 -4.47
N LEU A 91 4.72 37.20 -3.95
CA LEU A 91 3.30 37.15 -3.59
C LEU A 91 3.10 36.74 -2.12
N SER A 92 4.11 36.95 -1.28
CA SER A 92 4.14 36.49 0.12
C SER A 92 2.96 36.99 0.97
N GLU A 93 2.41 38.18 0.66
CA GLU A 93 1.24 38.72 1.37
C GLU A 93 -0.04 37.92 1.07
N PHE A 94 -0.17 37.39 -0.16
CA PHE A 94 -1.31 36.55 -0.54
C PHE A 94 -1.16 35.12 -0.01
N LEU A 95 0.09 34.63 0.14
CA LEU A 95 0.35 33.33 0.78
C LEU A 95 -0.19 33.28 2.21
N LYS A 96 -0.23 34.41 2.93
CA LYS A 96 -0.86 34.50 4.26
C LYS A 96 -2.34 34.14 4.26
N ALA A 97 -3.02 34.32 3.12
CA ALA A 97 -4.41 33.93 2.91
C ALA A 97 -4.55 32.56 2.21
N GLY A 98 -3.45 31.83 1.99
CA GLY A 98 -3.47 30.49 1.39
C GLY A 98 -3.56 30.47 -0.14
N GLY A 99 -3.15 31.53 -0.84
CA GLY A 99 -3.16 31.57 -2.32
C GLY A 99 -1.96 32.29 -2.92
N ALA A 100 -1.67 32.04 -4.19
CA ALA A 100 -0.60 32.70 -4.94
C ALA A 100 -1.06 33.09 -6.36
N ALA A 101 -0.17 33.00 -7.35
CA ALA A 101 -0.39 33.57 -8.68
C ALA A 101 -1.66 33.03 -9.36
N LYS A 102 -1.88 31.70 -9.33
CA LYS A 102 -3.05 31.09 -9.97
C LYS A 102 -4.35 31.47 -9.29
N CYS A 103 -4.41 31.47 -7.95
CA CYS A 103 -5.62 31.85 -7.21
C CYS A 103 -6.07 33.29 -7.47
N LEU A 104 -5.16 34.18 -7.89
CA LEU A 104 -5.45 35.57 -8.24
C LEU A 104 -5.95 35.75 -9.68
N THR A 105 -6.12 34.66 -10.44
CA THR A 105 -6.46 34.72 -11.87
C THR A 105 -7.52 33.69 -12.25
N LEU A 106 -8.36 34.05 -13.22
CA LEU A 106 -9.29 33.13 -13.89
C LEU A 106 -9.11 33.28 -15.39
N ARG A 107 -8.74 32.19 -16.07
CA ARG A 107 -8.69 32.17 -17.53
C ARG A 107 -10.10 31.96 -18.07
N VAL A 108 -10.65 33.00 -18.70
CA VAL A 108 -12.02 32.98 -19.28
C VAL A 108 -12.03 32.59 -20.76
N THR A 109 -10.86 32.37 -21.36
CA THR A 109 -10.66 32.00 -22.76
C THR A 109 -10.07 30.59 -22.86
N GLU A 110 -10.88 29.59 -22.53
CA GLU A 110 -10.51 28.17 -22.63
C GLU A 110 -10.95 27.57 -23.97
N PRO A 111 -10.08 26.83 -24.68
CA PRO A 111 -10.41 26.24 -25.97
C PRO A 111 -11.44 25.11 -25.81
N ILE A 112 -12.51 25.18 -26.60
CA ILE A 112 -13.47 24.07 -26.73
C ILE A 112 -12.90 23.06 -27.72
N ILE A 113 -12.65 21.84 -27.25
CA ILE A 113 -12.11 20.75 -28.08
C ILE A 113 -13.28 19.98 -28.70
N PRO A 114 -13.43 19.90 -30.04
CA PRO A 114 -14.62 19.36 -30.71
C PRO A 114 -14.98 17.92 -30.32
N ASP A 115 -13.98 17.07 -30.06
CA ASP A 115 -14.17 15.65 -29.75
C ASP A 115 -14.24 15.35 -28.24
N ARG A 116 -14.44 16.37 -27.40
CA ARG A 116 -14.67 16.19 -25.95
C ARG A 116 -16.15 16.23 -25.62
N TYR A 117 -16.67 15.08 -25.21
CA TYR A 117 -18.05 14.91 -24.74
C TYR A 117 -18.10 14.79 -23.21
N ALA A 118 -19.28 14.99 -22.63
CA ALA A 118 -19.49 14.79 -21.20
C ALA A 118 -19.30 13.30 -20.86
N VAL A 119 -18.28 13.01 -20.06
CA VAL A 119 -18.01 11.67 -19.50
C VAL A 119 -17.99 11.81 -17.99
N VAL A 120 -18.92 11.13 -17.32
CA VAL A 120 -18.98 11.11 -15.85
C VAL A 120 -18.44 9.76 -15.39
N GLN A 121 -17.32 9.77 -14.68
CA GLN A 121 -16.78 8.58 -14.03
C GLN A 121 -17.36 8.38 -12.62
N VAL A 122 -18.03 9.41 -12.09
CA VAL A 122 -18.66 9.36 -10.78
C VAL A 122 -19.85 8.41 -10.83
N GLU A 123 -19.78 7.35 -10.05
CA GLU A 123 -20.88 6.41 -9.87
C GLU A 123 -21.72 6.81 -8.66
N SER A 124 -23.02 6.47 -8.68
CA SER A 124 -23.86 6.61 -7.50
C SER A 124 -24.76 5.40 -7.30
N ARG A 125 -24.86 4.93 -6.06
CA ARG A 125 -25.71 3.81 -5.65
C ARG A 125 -26.50 4.19 -4.39
N THR A 126 -27.73 3.70 -4.28
CA THR A 126 -28.53 3.86 -3.05
C THR A 126 -28.38 2.61 -2.20
N ILE A 127 -28.13 2.80 -0.92
CA ILE A 127 -28.13 1.73 0.09
C ILE A 127 -29.26 1.97 1.08
N ARG A 128 -29.74 0.89 1.67
CA ARG A 128 -30.70 0.88 2.76
C ARG A 128 -30.05 0.24 4.00
N MET A 129 -30.21 0.89 5.14
CA MET A 129 -29.73 0.42 6.43
C MET A 129 -30.89 0.32 7.41
N GLU A 130 -30.88 -0.73 8.23
CA GLU A 130 -31.91 -1.00 9.24
C GLU A 130 -31.27 -1.52 10.54
N GLY A 131 -31.68 -0.95 11.68
CA GLY A 131 -31.20 -1.32 13.02
C GLY A 131 -31.33 -0.17 14.03
N HIS A 132 -30.66 -0.26 15.18
CA HIS A 132 -30.56 0.86 16.13
C HIS A 132 -29.55 1.93 15.66
N LEU A 133 -29.85 2.58 14.53
CA LEU A 133 -28.91 3.42 13.77
C LEU A 133 -28.26 4.55 14.59
N LEU A 134 -29.04 5.24 15.43
CA LEU A 134 -28.55 6.35 16.28
C LEU A 134 -27.86 5.84 17.55
N ASP A 135 -28.48 4.90 18.27
CA ASP A 135 -28.00 4.44 19.59
C ASP A 135 -26.70 3.63 19.54
N SER A 136 -26.49 2.91 18.43
CA SER A 136 -25.28 2.11 18.17
C SER A 136 -24.20 2.89 17.42
N GLY A 137 -24.54 4.05 16.85
CA GLY A 137 -23.64 4.82 15.98
C GLY A 137 -23.42 4.19 14.60
N LEU A 138 -24.19 3.15 14.22
CA LEU A 138 -24.04 2.46 12.93
C LEU A 138 -24.15 3.39 11.72
N ILE A 139 -25.05 4.39 11.78
CA ILE A 139 -25.16 5.35 10.67
C ILE A 139 -23.90 6.22 10.58
N ASN A 140 -23.37 6.72 11.71
CA ASN A 140 -22.15 7.53 11.71
C ASN A 140 -20.97 6.72 11.17
N GLN A 141 -20.79 5.48 11.63
CA GLN A 141 -19.77 4.58 11.10
C GLN A 141 -19.89 4.38 9.59
N ALA A 142 -21.11 4.21 9.06
CA ALA A 142 -21.32 4.06 7.62
C ALA A 142 -20.95 5.34 6.84
N LEU A 143 -21.32 6.51 7.37
CA LEU A 143 -21.03 7.79 6.74
C LEU A 143 -19.53 8.11 6.77
N ASP A 144 -18.86 7.83 7.89
CA ASP A 144 -17.41 7.95 8.05
C ASP A 144 -16.71 7.04 7.03
N LEU A 145 -17.09 5.76 6.94
CA LEU A 145 -16.54 4.81 5.95
C LEU A 145 -16.67 5.31 4.50
N ILE A 146 -17.77 5.96 4.14
CA ILE A 146 -17.97 6.50 2.79
C ILE A 146 -17.00 7.65 2.51
N VAL A 147 -16.86 8.59 3.45
CA VAL A 147 -16.01 9.78 3.28
C VAL A 147 -14.54 9.40 3.32
N GLU A 148 -14.15 8.61 4.30
CA GLU A 148 -12.77 8.13 4.44
C GLU A 148 -12.38 7.21 3.27
N GLY A 149 -13.34 6.47 2.69
CA GLY A 149 -13.17 5.73 1.43
C GLY A 149 -13.07 6.58 0.17
N GLY A 150 -12.98 7.91 0.27
CA GLY A 150 -12.85 8.81 -0.88
C GLY A 150 -14.16 9.04 -1.64
N GLY A 151 -15.29 8.59 -1.08
CA GLY A 151 -16.63 8.84 -1.59
C GLY A 151 -17.31 10.05 -0.95
N SER A 152 -18.57 10.23 -1.30
CA SER A 152 -19.46 11.20 -0.68
C SER A 152 -20.86 10.61 -0.53
N PHE A 153 -21.69 11.19 0.32
CA PHE A 153 -23.03 10.67 0.58
C PHE A 153 -24.08 11.77 0.63
N LYS A 154 -25.33 11.35 0.41
CA LYS A 154 -26.53 12.14 0.70
C LYS A 154 -27.56 11.22 1.35
N VAL A 155 -27.97 11.52 2.58
CA VAL A 155 -29.08 10.84 3.23
C VAL A 155 -30.38 11.28 2.53
N LEU A 156 -31.11 10.33 1.95
CA LEU A 156 -32.35 10.58 1.20
C LEU A 156 -33.55 10.66 2.13
N ASN A 157 -33.64 9.73 3.08
CA ASN A 157 -34.65 9.71 4.12
C ASN A 157 -34.12 9.02 5.38
N PHE A 158 -34.77 9.30 6.50
CA PHE A 158 -34.50 8.67 7.79
C PHE A 158 -35.82 8.49 8.54
N ASN A 159 -36.23 7.24 8.74
CA ASN A 159 -37.42 6.87 9.49
C ASN A 159 -37.00 6.42 10.89
N LEU A 160 -37.28 7.25 11.88
CA LEU A 160 -36.99 6.95 13.28
C LEU A 160 -37.96 5.89 13.81
N GLY A 161 -37.44 4.90 14.52
CA GLY A 161 -38.26 3.90 15.20
C GLY A 161 -39.19 4.53 16.25
N GLU A 162 -40.41 4.00 16.39
CA GLU A 162 -41.43 4.57 17.29
C GLU A 162 -41.02 4.58 18.77
N GLN A 163 -40.26 3.58 19.19
CA GLN A 163 -39.74 3.43 20.55
C GLN A 163 -38.23 3.26 20.51
N ARG A 164 -37.57 3.40 21.66
CA ARG A 164 -36.12 3.21 21.79
C ARG A 164 -35.64 1.82 21.31
N GLN A 165 -36.47 0.80 21.45
CA GLN A 165 -36.19 -0.58 21.01
C GLN A 165 -36.71 -0.88 19.59
N SER A 166 -37.28 0.10 18.91
CA SER A 166 -37.68 -0.03 17.51
C SER A 166 -36.48 0.20 16.59
N THR A 167 -36.41 -0.55 15.49
CA THR A 167 -35.39 -0.33 14.46
C THR A 167 -35.70 0.96 13.70
N SER A 168 -34.65 1.71 13.36
CA SER A 168 -34.72 2.86 12.46
C SER A 168 -34.30 2.43 11.06
N LEU A 169 -34.81 3.13 10.05
CA LEU A 169 -34.47 2.92 8.64
C LEU A 169 -33.82 4.16 8.07
N ALA A 170 -32.75 4.00 7.29
CA ALA A 170 -32.16 5.07 6.51
C ALA A 170 -31.89 4.63 5.08
N GLU A 171 -32.16 5.51 4.13
CA GLU A 171 -31.71 5.38 2.73
C GLU A 171 -30.65 6.42 2.45
N VAL A 172 -29.49 5.95 1.96
CA VAL A 172 -28.31 6.80 1.73
C VAL A 172 -27.87 6.63 0.29
N LYS A 173 -27.77 7.73 -0.46
CA LYS A 173 -27.16 7.76 -1.77
C LYS A 173 -25.65 7.95 -1.60
N VAL A 174 -24.88 6.93 -1.97
CA VAL A 174 -23.41 6.92 -1.99
C VAL A 174 -22.93 7.32 -3.38
N SER A 175 -21.90 8.16 -3.46
CA SER A 175 -21.25 8.56 -4.71
C SER A 175 -19.74 8.35 -4.61
N ALA A 176 -19.11 7.80 -5.63
CA ALA A 176 -17.68 7.53 -5.67
C ALA A 176 -17.06 8.03 -6.98
N PRO A 177 -15.78 8.46 -7.00
CA PRO A 177 -15.13 9.02 -8.18
C PRO A 177 -14.87 8.00 -9.30
N SER A 178 -14.93 6.70 -8.98
CA SER A 178 -14.79 5.59 -9.93
C SER A 178 -15.46 4.32 -9.42
N HIS A 179 -15.55 3.32 -10.30
CA HIS A 179 -16.04 1.99 -9.98
C HIS A 179 -15.19 1.27 -8.91
N GLU A 180 -13.86 1.34 -9.01
CA GLU A 180 -12.94 0.70 -8.04
C GLU A 180 -13.20 1.22 -6.62
N VAL A 181 -13.32 2.53 -6.46
CA VAL A 181 -13.64 3.16 -5.16
C VAL A 181 -15.07 2.81 -4.71
N MET A 182 -16.04 2.77 -5.64
CA MET A 182 -17.41 2.38 -5.31
C MET A 182 -17.47 0.96 -4.73
N GLU A 183 -16.78 0.00 -5.35
CA GLU A 183 -16.75 -1.36 -4.86
C GLU A 183 -16.11 -1.48 -3.47
N GLU A 184 -15.03 -0.75 -3.21
CA GLU A 184 -14.39 -0.74 -1.90
C GLU A 184 -15.36 -0.25 -0.81
N ILE A 185 -16.01 0.90 -1.05
CA ILE A 185 -17.02 1.45 -0.14
C ILE A 185 -18.17 0.46 0.06
N MET A 186 -18.70 -0.12 -1.04
CA MET A 186 -19.82 -1.04 -0.97
C MET A 186 -19.48 -2.33 -0.21
N SER A 187 -18.27 -2.89 -0.39
CA SER A 187 -17.83 -4.08 0.35
C SER A 187 -17.87 -3.85 1.86
N GLN A 188 -17.40 -2.68 2.32
CA GLN A 188 -17.41 -2.32 3.75
C GLN A 188 -18.82 -2.04 4.28
N LEU A 189 -19.67 -1.39 3.47
CA LEU A 189 -21.06 -1.15 3.82
C LEU A 189 -21.85 -2.47 3.95
N ILE A 190 -21.61 -3.43 3.05
CA ILE A 190 -22.20 -4.78 3.12
C ILE A 190 -21.79 -5.47 4.42
N ASP A 191 -20.53 -5.33 4.83
CA ASP A 191 -20.06 -5.89 6.10
C ASP A 191 -20.87 -5.36 7.28
N ILE A 192 -21.02 -4.04 7.43
CA ILE A 192 -21.82 -3.46 8.52
C ILE A 192 -23.34 -3.73 8.40
N GLY A 193 -23.77 -4.36 7.29
CA GLY A 193 -25.12 -4.86 7.10
C GLY A 193 -26.01 -3.95 6.24
N ALA A 194 -25.43 -3.02 5.48
CA ALA A 194 -26.15 -2.30 4.45
C ALA A 194 -26.65 -3.27 3.36
N VAL A 195 -27.84 -3.00 2.84
CA VAL A 195 -28.45 -3.77 1.77
C VAL A 195 -28.80 -2.84 0.61
N VAL A 196 -28.71 -3.34 -0.62
CA VAL A 196 -29.22 -2.61 -1.78
C VAL A 196 -30.76 -2.68 -1.77
N PRO A 197 -31.49 -1.57 -2.04
CA PRO A 197 -32.94 -1.57 -2.13
C PRO A 197 -33.47 -2.67 -3.06
N THR A 198 -34.63 -3.24 -2.74
CA THR A 198 -35.22 -4.41 -3.40
C THR A 198 -35.43 -4.25 -4.91
N GLU A 199 -35.60 -3.02 -5.39
CA GLU A 199 -35.81 -2.69 -6.82
C GLU A 199 -34.50 -2.76 -7.64
N ASP A 200 -33.34 -2.65 -6.98
CA ASP A 200 -32.02 -2.64 -7.61
C ASP A 200 -31.21 -3.92 -7.34
N VAL A 201 -31.81 -4.94 -6.73
CA VAL A 201 -31.09 -6.18 -6.41
C VAL A 201 -30.82 -6.96 -7.70
N GLN A 202 -29.54 -7.16 -8.00
CA GLN A 202 -29.06 -7.93 -9.13
C GLN A 202 -28.39 -9.23 -8.66
N ASP A 203 -28.25 -10.19 -9.57
CA ASP A 203 -27.46 -11.39 -9.32
C ASP A 203 -25.97 -11.04 -9.28
N ALA A 204 -25.21 -11.82 -8.51
CA ALA A 204 -23.77 -11.65 -8.43
C ALA A 204 -23.10 -11.89 -9.79
N LYS A 205 -22.10 -11.08 -10.11
CA LYS A 205 -21.26 -11.30 -11.29
C LYS A 205 -20.35 -12.50 -11.04
N LEU A 206 -20.30 -13.41 -12.00
CA LEU A 206 -19.58 -14.68 -11.88
C LEU A 206 -18.63 -14.83 -13.05
N GLU A 207 -17.35 -14.94 -12.76
CA GLU A 207 -16.30 -15.16 -13.76
C GLU A 207 -15.70 -16.56 -13.63
N ALA A 208 -15.31 -17.15 -14.75
CA ALA A 208 -14.76 -18.50 -14.78
C ALA A 208 -13.29 -18.50 -14.34
N VAL A 209 -12.90 -19.55 -13.62
CA VAL A 209 -11.50 -19.78 -13.25
C VAL A 209 -10.75 -20.32 -14.46
N GLU A 210 -9.74 -19.59 -14.92
CA GLU A 210 -8.91 -19.97 -16.08
C GLU A 210 -7.65 -20.73 -15.68
N GLN A 211 -7.19 -20.59 -14.44
CA GLN A 211 -5.98 -21.21 -13.93
C GLN A 211 -6.20 -21.75 -12.51
N ASP A 212 -5.80 -23.00 -12.27
CA ASP A 212 -5.85 -23.61 -10.95
C ASP A 212 -5.10 -22.78 -9.91
N GLY A 213 -5.76 -22.50 -8.79
CA GLY A 213 -5.19 -21.75 -7.68
C GLY A 213 -5.08 -20.24 -7.93
N VAL A 214 -5.78 -19.70 -8.93
CA VAL A 214 -5.82 -18.27 -9.29
C VAL A 214 -7.28 -17.86 -9.49
N ALA A 215 -7.73 -16.84 -8.76
CA ALA A 215 -9.05 -16.26 -8.94
C ALA A 215 -9.09 -15.30 -10.14
N PRO A 216 -10.27 -15.08 -10.77
CA PRO A 216 -10.45 -14.03 -11.77
C PRO A 216 -10.05 -12.65 -11.24
N ASP A 217 -9.81 -11.72 -12.16
CA ASP A 217 -9.62 -10.32 -11.77
C ASP A 217 -10.86 -9.81 -11.03
N ASP A 218 -10.62 -9.00 -10.01
CA ASP A 218 -11.65 -8.35 -9.21
C ASP A 218 -12.59 -9.28 -8.44
N PHE A 219 -12.10 -10.47 -8.08
CA PHE A 219 -12.82 -11.37 -7.18
C PHE A 219 -13.16 -10.70 -5.84
N TYR A 220 -14.34 -11.02 -5.31
CA TYR A 220 -14.74 -10.59 -3.98
C TYR A 220 -13.91 -11.30 -2.90
N VAL A 221 -13.37 -10.53 -1.97
CA VAL A 221 -12.60 -11.06 -0.83
C VAL A 221 -13.55 -11.29 0.34
N SER A 222 -13.70 -12.55 0.75
CA SER A 222 -14.60 -12.94 1.82
C SER A 222 -14.14 -12.45 3.20
N THR A 223 -15.09 -12.24 4.10
CA THR A 223 -14.84 -11.84 5.48
C THR A 223 -15.15 -12.97 6.46
N ILE A 224 -14.99 -12.72 7.77
CA ILE A 224 -15.32 -13.69 8.81
C ILE A 224 -16.83 -13.91 8.99
N TYR A 225 -17.65 -13.02 8.43
CA TYR A 225 -19.09 -12.99 8.71
C TYR A 225 -19.88 -13.92 7.79
N PRO A 226 -21.01 -14.50 8.25
CA PRO A 226 -21.87 -15.30 7.39
C PRO A 226 -22.37 -14.49 6.19
N THR A 227 -22.00 -14.92 4.98
CA THR A 227 -22.36 -14.24 3.74
C THR A 227 -23.41 -15.03 2.97
N GLU A 228 -24.30 -14.31 2.29
CA GLU A 228 -25.17 -14.85 1.26
C GLU A 228 -24.86 -14.20 -0.09
N VAL A 229 -24.93 -15.00 -1.15
CA VAL A 229 -24.73 -14.58 -2.54
C VAL A 229 -25.98 -14.86 -3.34
N ARG A 230 -26.38 -13.94 -4.22
CA ARG A 230 -27.55 -14.09 -5.08
C ARG A 230 -27.14 -14.67 -6.43
N VAL A 231 -27.69 -15.82 -6.80
CA VAL A 231 -27.42 -16.50 -8.08
C VAL A 231 -28.74 -17.00 -8.67
N LYS A 232 -29.02 -16.66 -9.94
CA LYS A 232 -30.28 -16.98 -10.64
C LYS A 232 -31.51 -16.54 -9.83
N GLY A 233 -31.46 -15.34 -9.25
CA GLY A 233 -32.51 -14.75 -8.43
C GLY A 233 -32.62 -15.28 -6.99
N GLN A 234 -31.87 -16.32 -6.61
CA GLN A 234 -31.95 -16.98 -5.30
C GLN A 234 -30.78 -16.60 -4.40
N TRP A 235 -31.05 -16.29 -3.13
CA TRP A 235 -30.03 -16.08 -2.11
C TRP A 235 -29.53 -17.42 -1.56
N ILE A 236 -28.22 -17.64 -1.64
CA ILE A 236 -27.56 -18.89 -1.27
C ILE A 236 -26.53 -18.58 -0.19
N ARG A 237 -26.59 -19.32 0.91
CA ARG A 237 -25.65 -19.18 2.02
C ARG A 237 -24.29 -19.76 1.64
N VAL A 238 -23.24 -18.96 1.84
CA VAL A 238 -21.85 -19.37 1.62
C VAL A 238 -21.45 -20.38 2.69
N GLN A 239 -20.93 -21.53 2.26
CA GLN A 239 -20.40 -22.58 3.12
C GLN A 239 -18.91 -22.38 3.37
N ASN A 240 -18.40 -22.94 4.49
CA ASN A 240 -16.99 -22.88 4.89
C ASN A 240 -16.44 -21.45 5.02
N GLN A 241 -17.26 -20.54 5.54
CA GLN A 241 -16.91 -19.13 5.68
C GLN A 241 -15.57 -18.94 6.42
N ARG A 242 -14.70 -18.13 5.82
CA ARG A 242 -13.46 -17.63 6.41
C ARG A 242 -13.10 -16.31 5.75
N MET A 243 -12.22 -15.55 6.39
CA MET A 243 -11.61 -14.39 5.75
C MET A 243 -10.58 -14.79 4.70
N ASP A 244 -10.28 -13.84 3.82
CA ASP A 244 -9.21 -13.90 2.82
C ASP A 244 -9.36 -15.06 1.82
N GLY A 245 -10.61 -15.36 1.49
CA GLY A 245 -11.00 -16.34 0.48
C GLY A 245 -11.75 -15.71 -0.68
N ALA A 246 -11.95 -16.50 -1.72
CA ALA A 246 -12.87 -16.26 -2.83
C ALA A 246 -14.15 -17.07 -2.62
N ILE A 247 -15.28 -16.57 -3.13
CA ILE A 247 -16.55 -17.32 -3.14
C ILE A 247 -16.67 -18.06 -4.48
N ALA A 248 -16.50 -19.37 -4.45
CA ALA A 248 -16.67 -20.25 -5.60
C ALA A 248 -18.11 -20.79 -5.67
N ILE A 249 -18.68 -20.73 -6.87
CA ILE A 249 -20.00 -21.22 -7.23
C ILE A 249 -19.84 -22.44 -8.12
N THR A 250 -20.46 -23.54 -7.71
CA THR A 250 -20.58 -24.77 -8.52
C THR A 250 -22.05 -25.12 -8.73
N GLU A 251 -22.36 -25.62 -9.92
CA GLU A 251 -23.70 -26.12 -10.26
C GLU A 251 -23.59 -27.61 -10.59
N THR A 252 -24.20 -28.45 -9.76
CA THR A 252 -24.26 -29.91 -9.96
C THR A 252 -25.72 -30.34 -9.91
N ASP A 253 -26.20 -31.03 -10.93
CA ASP A 253 -27.59 -31.52 -11.02
C ASP A 253 -28.67 -30.45 -10.75
N GLY A 254 -28.42 -29.22 -11.21
CA GLY A 254 -29.32 -28.07 -11.01
C GLY A 254 -29.32 -27.49 -9.59
N LYS A 255 -28.50 -28.01 -8.67
CA LYS A 255 -28.27 -27.42 -7.34
C LYS A 255 -27.05 -26.51 -7.38
N ILE A 256 -27.26 -25.26 -6.99
CA ILE A 256 -26.20 -24.26 -6.89
C ILE A 256 -25.61 -24.33 -5.48
N GLN A 257 -24.29 -24.44 -5.40
CA GLN A 257 -23.55 -24.44 -4.14
C GLN A 257 -22.56 -23.27 -4.13
N ALA A 258 -22.58 -22.49 -3.05
CA ALA A 258 -21.61 -21.42 -2.80
C ALA A 258 -20.64 -21.86 -1.68
N LYS A 259 -19.34 -21.85 -1.95
CA LYS A 259 -18.28 -22.19 -0.98
C LYS A 259 -17.23 -21.11 -0.93
N CYS A 260 -16.85 -20.71 0.28
CA CYS A 260 -15.64 -19.93 0.50
C CYS A 260 -14.41 -20.86 0.36
N LYS A 261 -13.45 -20.46 -0.47
CA LYS A 261 -12.19 -21.18 -0.73
C LYS A 261 -11.02 -20.22 -0.66
N VAL A 262 -9.88 -20.68 -0.16
CA VAL A 262 -8.63 -19.92 -0.32
C VAL A 262 -8.15 -19.98 -1.77
N LEU A 263 -7.39 -18.97 -2.20
CA LEU A 263 -6.95 -18.82 -3.59
C LEU A 263 -6.38 -20.10 -4.20
N ARG A 264 -5.48 -20.78 -3.48
CA ARG A 264 -4.83 -22.02 -3.96
C ARG A 264 -5.77 -23.22 -4.20
N ASP A 265 -6.99 -23.20 -3.64
CA ASP A 265 -7.96 -24.30 -3.71
C ASP A 265 -9.05 -24.07 -4.77
N VAL A 266 -9.03 -22.92 -5.44
CA VAL A 266 -9.90 -22.58 -6.56
C VAL A 266 -9.46 -23.38 -7.79
N LYS A 267 -10.43 -23.95 -8.54
CA LYS A 267 -10.16 -24.88 -9.65
C LYS A 267 -10.80 -24.44 -10.96
N ILE A 268 -10.17 -24.79 -12.06
CA ILE A 268 -10.77 -24.64 -13.40
C ILE A 268 -12.12 -25.38 -13.43
N GLY A 269 -13.13 -24.73 -14.00
CA GLY A 269 -14.52 -25.21 -14.03
C GLY A 269 -15.40 -24.65 -12.91
N GLU A 270 -14.82 -24.00 -11.91
CA GLU A 270 -15.57 -23.20 -10.93
C GLU A 270 -15.81 -21.78 -11.47
N LYS A 271 -16.91 -21.16 -11.01
CA LYS A 271 -17.12 -19.72 -11.21
C LYS A 271 -16.89 -18.99 -9.90
N VAL A 272 -16.19 -17.87 -9.92
CA VAL A 272 -15.90 -17.07 -8.72
C VAL A 272 -16.71 -15.79 -8.77
N VAL A 273 -17.23 -15.37 -7.61
CA VAL A 273 -17.91 -14.08 -7.46
C VAL A 273 -16.89 -12.94 -7.64
N VAL A 274 -17.20 -12.04 -8.56
CA VAL A 274 -16.49 -10.78 -8.80
C VAL A 274 -17.43 -9.60 -8.52
N ASP A 275 -16.88 -8.40 -8.32
CA ASP A 275 -17.64 -7.22 -7.88
C ASP A 275 -18.29 -7.45 -6.50
N THR A 276 -19.07 -6.47 -6.06
CA THR A 276 -19.83 -6.44 -4.79
C THR A 276 -21.33 -6.67 -4.98
N ILE A 277 -21.79 -6.74 -6.23
CA ILE A 277 -23.21 -6.93 -6.55
C ILE A 277 -23.69 -8.32 -6.10
N GLY A 278 -24.92 -8.39 -5.59
CA GLY A 278 -25.55 -9.66 -5.23
C GLY A 278 -24.98 -10.30 -3.96
N LEU A 279 -24.32 -9.52 -3.09
CA LEU A 279 -23.79 -9.99 -1.81
C LEU A 279 -24.49 -9.32 -0.63
N ARG A 280 -24.69 -10.07 0.47
CA ARG A 280 -25.15 -9.52 1.75
C ARG A 280 -24.56 -10.26 2.94
N SER A 281 -24.33 -9.54 4.03
CA SER A 281 -23.87 -10.10 5.30
C SER A 281 -25.04 -10.33 6.27
N ILE A 282 -25.18 -11.57 6.77
CA ILE A 282 -26.13 -11.90 7.82
C ILE A 282 -25.41 -11.84 9.16
N ARG A 283 -25.58 -10.72 9.86
CA ARG A 283 -25.17 -10.57 11.25
C ARG A 283 -26.40 -10.58 12.14
N LYS A 284 -26.32 -11.22 13.31
CA LYS A 284 -27.34 -11.07 14.37
C LYS A 284 -27.34 -9.62 14.86
N THR A 285 -28.52 -9.09 15.21
CA THR A 285 -28.72 -7.69 15.66
C THR A 285 -27.73 -7.28 16.76
N GLU A 286 -27.54 -8.12 17.78
CA GLU A 286 -26.55 -7.91 18.87
C GLU A 286 -25.09 -7.79 18.41
N SER A 287 -24.73 -8.42 17.28
CA SER A 287 -23.38 -8.35 16.71
C SER A 287 -23.18 -7.12 15.82
N ARG A 288 -24.26 -6.52 15.30
CA ARG A 288 -24.20 -5.24 14.56
C ARG A 288 -24.11 -4.06 15.52
N GLU A 289 -24.71 -4.18 16.70
CA GLU A 289 -24.99 -3.06 17.60
C GLU A 289 -24.07 -3.01 18.83
N LYS A 290 -22.90 -3.66 18.78
CA LYS A 290 -21.93 -3.61 19.88
C LYS A 290 -21.55 -2.15 20.17
N ARG A 291 -21.93 -1.70 21.37
CA ARG A 291 -21.46 -0.45 21.98
C ARG A 291 -19.99 -0.58 22.37
N ASN A 292 -19.26 0.48 22.07
CA ASN A 292 -17.88 0.81 22.43
C ASN A 292 -16.76 0.29 21.53
N LYS A 293 -15.94 1.29 21.14
CA LYS A 293 -14.56 1.22 20.68
C LYS A 293 -13.74 0.32 21.60
N GLU A 294 -13.36 -0.85 21.11
CA GLU A 294 -11.98 -1.28 21.28
C GLU A 294 -11.28 -0.85 19.99
N GLU A 295 -10.77 0.38 20.00
CA GLU A 295 -9.77 0.82 19.03
C GLU A 295 -8.54 -0.03 19.30
N PHE A 296 -8.45 -1.17 18.61
CA PHE A 296 -7.24 -2.00 18.60
C PHE A 296 -6.21 -1.25 17.76
N SER A 297 -5.53 -0.29 18.40
CA SER A 297 -4.40 0.43 17.83
C SER A 297 -3.13 -0.40 18.06
N PHE A 298 -2.46 -0.76 16.99
CA PHE A 298 -1.05 -1.17 17.06
C PHE A 298 -0.19 0.10 17.25
N MET A 299 0.85 0.01 18.10
CA MET A 299 1.97 0.97 18.22
C MET A 299 1.92 2.11 19.24
N SER A 300 1.11 2.04 20.31
CA SER A 300 1.28 2.94 21.46
C SER A 300 2.14 2.30 22.56
N ALA A 301 3.43 2.11 22.28
CA ALA A 301 4.43 1.76 23.29
C ALA A 301 5.77 2.40 22.94
N GLY A 302 6.01 3.61 23.45
CA GLY A 302 7.34 4.20 23.44
C GLY A 302 8.23 3.41 24.38
N VAL A 303 9.33 2.86 23.85
CA VAL A 303 10.41 2.32 24.68
C VAL A 303 11.72 2.97 24.24
N SER A 304 12.39 3.54 25.23
CA SER A 304 13.59 4.38 25.17
C SER A 304 14.86 3.58 24.86
N SER A 305 15.76 4.17 24.07
CA SER A 305 17.09 3.66 23.72
C SER A 305 18.20 4.36 24.53
N GLU A 306 18.74 3.73 25.57
CA GLU A 306 19.88 4.27 26.34
C GLU A 306 21.24 4.25 25.58
N ARG A 307 21.24 4.00 24.25
CA ARG A 307 22.42 4.11 23.37
C ARG A 307 22.12 4.98 22.16
N ARG A 308 23.11 5.77 21.72
CA ARG A 308 23.02 6.58 20.49
C ARG A 308 22.99 5.65 19.27
N VAL A 309 21.80 5.45 18.70
CA VAL A 309 21.57 4.67 17.46
C VAL A 309 22.51 5.15 16.35
N GLU A 310 22.72 6.47 16.23
CA GLU A 310 23.60 7.11 15.24
C GLU A 310 25.02 6.53 15.23
N LEU A 311 25.65 6.34 16.40
CA LEU A 311 27.02 5.80 16.48
C LEU A 311 27.09 4.36 15.97
N VAL A 312 26.04 3.57 16.23
CA VAL A 312 25.98 2.19 15.73
C VAL A 312 25.74 2.19 14.22
N VAL A 313 24.89 3.08 13.72
CA VAL A 313 24.67 3.25 12.28
C VAL A 313 25.96 3.62 11.56
N GLU A 314 26.77 4.55 12.11
CA GLU A 314 28.08 4.91 11.56
C GLU A 314 29.02 3.71 11.44
N GLN A 315 29.11 2.90 12.51
CA GLN A 315 29.92 1.69 12.52
C GLN A 315 29.46 0.68 11.48
N VAL A 316 28.15 0.39 11.45
CA VAL A 316 27.57 -0.57 10.49
C VAL A 316 27.74 -0.08 9.05
N ALA A 317 27.54 1.21 8.78
CA ALA A 317 27.74 1.80 7.45
C ALA A 317 29.18 1.64 6.96
N TRP A 318 30.15 1.93 7.82
CA TRP A 318 31.57 1.79 7.50
C TRP A 318 31.93 0.34 7.17
N GLU A 319 31.42 -0.61 7.96
CA GLU A 319 31.69 -2.03 7.76
C GLU A 319 31.01 -2.61 6.52
N LEU A 320 29.74 -2.26 6.26
CA LEU A 320 29.03 -2.65 5.04
C LEU A 320 29.81 -2.20 3.80
N ARG A 321 30.34 -0.97 3.83
CA ARG A 321 31.20 -0.47 2.76
C ARG A 321 32.48 -1.29 2.64
N GLN A 322 33.19 -1.57 3.73
CA GLN A 322 34.43 -2.35 3.67
C GLN A 322 34.21 -3.76 3.13
N VAL A 323 33.14 -4.43 3.58
CA VAL A 323 32.80 -5.78 3.11
C VAL A 323 32.46 -5.73 1.61
N ARG A 324 31.70 -4.73 1.15
CA ARG A 324 31.44 -4.56 -0.29
C ARG A 324 32.71 -4.28 -1.08
N ASP A 325 33.53 -3.33 -0.64
CA ASP A 325 34.73 -2.87 -1.36
C ASP A 325 35.79 -3.98 -1.48
N ARG A 326 35.82 -4.96 -0.56
CA ARG A 326 36.67 -6.17 -0.64
C ARG A 326 36.02 -7.35 -1.38
N GLY A 327 34.79 -7.18 -1.90
CA GLY A 327 34.05 -8.25 -2.59
C GLY A 327 33.52 -9.34 -1.66
N GLY A 328 33.30 -9.03 -0.39
CA GLY A 328 32.70 -9.93 0.60
C GLY A 328 31.19 -10.08 0.43
N LYS A 329 30.59 -10.90 1.29
CA LYS A 329 29.18 -11.32 1.22
C LYS A 329 28.39 -10.84 2.43
N ILE A 330 27.38 -10.03 2.17
CA ILE A 330 26.41 -9.54 3.15
C ILE A 330 25.06 -10.21 2.89
N VAL A 331 24.51 -10.84 3.91
CA VAL A 331 23.18 -11.46 3.88
C VAL A 331 22.21 -10.60 4.69
N VAL A 332 21.04 -10.30 4.14
CA VAL A 332 19.97 -9.60 4.86
C VAL A 332 18.87 -10.57 5.20
N THR A 333 18.41 -10.57 6.44
CA THR A 333 17.19 -11.27 6.85
C THR A 333 16.15 -10.21 7.23
N ALA A 334 15.01 -10.13 6.54
CA ALA A 334 14.07 -9.04 6.73
C ALA A 334 12.63 -9.52 6.96
N GLY A 335 11.93 -8.80 7.85
CA GLY A 335 10.50 -9.01 8.16
C GLY A 335 9.59 -7.99 7.49
N PRO A 336 8.27 -8.22 7.51
CA PRO A 336 7.30 -7.31 6.88
C PRO A 336 7.28 -5.91 7.52
N VAL A 337 7.73 -5.79 8.78
CA VAL A 337 7.86 -4.50 9.48
C VAL A 337 8.78 -3.53 8.75
N VAL A 338 9.80 -4.02 8.01
CA VAL A 338 10.63 -3.18 7.14
C VAL A 338 9.80 -2.41 6.12
N ILE A 339 8.73 -3.01 5.62
CA ILE A 339 7.84 -2.35 4.66
C ILE A 339 6.90 -1.40 5.40
N HIS A 340 6.30 -1.85 6.51
CA HIS A 340 5.35 -1.06 7.31
C HIS A 340 5.92 0.24 7.87
N THR A 341 7.23 0.30 8.12
CA THR A 341 7.91 1.50 8.63
C THR A 341 8.51 2.38 7.53
N GLY A 342 8.22 2.08 6.25
CA GLY A 342 8.75 2.84 5.11
C GLY A 342 10.19 2.48 4.70
N GLY A 343 10.76 1.43 5.27
CA GLY A 343 12.12 0.95 5.00
C GLY A 343 12.33 0.30 3.62
N SER A 344 11.27 -0.04 2.88
CA SER A 344 11.37 -0.72 1.56
C SER A 344 12.31 0.01 0.59
N GLN A 345 12.15 1.33 0.43
CA GLN A 345 12.96 2.12 -0.50
C GLN A 345 14.45 2.11 -0.14
N HIS A 346 14.77 2.09 1.15
CA HIS A 346 16.13 2.09 1.67
C HIS A 346 16.76 0.71 1.49
N LEU A 347 16.04 -0.37 1.79
CA LEU A 347 16.50 -1.73 1.54
C LEU A 347 16.69 -2.01 0.04
N ALA A 348 15.76 -1.57 -0.81
CA ALA A 348 15.87 -1.65 -2.26
C ALA A 348 17.10 -0.87 -2.76
N HIS A 349 17.40 0.30 -2.17
CA HIS A 349 18.62 1.05 -2.47
C HIS A 349 19.89 0.25 -2.11
N LEU A 350 19.95 -0.39 -0.92
CA LEU A 350 21.10 -1.19 -0.51
C LEU A 350 21.36 -2.36 -1.48
N ILE A 351 20.31 -3.04 -1.93
CA ILE A 351 20.39 -4.11 -2.94
C ILE A 351 20.94 -3.56 -4.25
N ARG A 352 20.36 -2.46 -4.76
CA ARG A 352 20.75 -1.82 -6.03
C ARG A 352 22.20 -1.33 -6.02
N GLN A 353 22.71 -0.86 -4.88
CA GLN A 353 24.09 -0.40 -4.72
C GLN A 353 25.08 -1.54 -4.38
N GLY A 354 24.63 -2.80 -4.44
CA GLY A 354 25.49 -3.98 -4.27
C GLY A 354 25.92 -4.26 -2.83
N TYR A 355 25.23 -3.72 -1.83
CA TYR A 355 25.52 -4.02 -0.41
C TYR A 355 24.86 -5.32 0.07
N VAL A 356 24.02 -5.97 -0.74
CA VAL A 356 23.27 -7.17 -0.34
C VAL A 356 23.49 -8.27 -1.37
N GLN A 357 24.01 -9.41 -0.92
CA GLN A 357 24.33 -10.56 -1.78
C GLN A 357 23.33 -11.71 -1.63
N ALA A 358 22.52 -11.74 -0.56
CA ALA A 358 21.37 -12.62 -0.45
C ALA A 358 20.30 -12.03 0.47
N LEU A 359 19.03 -12.31 0.17
CA LEU A 359 17.88 -11.89 0.99
C LEU A 359 17.12 -13.11 1.53
N LEU A 360 16.94 -13.17 2.84
CA LEU A 360 16.21 -14.23 3.53
C LEU A 360 14.96 -13.63 4.18
N GLY A 361 13.80 -14.23 3.95
CA GLY A 361 12.54 -13.70 4.47
C GLY A 361 11.42 -14.72 4.47
N GLY A 362 10.20 -14.25 4.70
CA GLY A 362 8.99 -15.06 4.59
C GLY A 362 8.05 -14.52 3.51
N ASN A 363 6.93 -15.20 3.31
CA ASN A 363 5.90 -14.77 2.35
C ASN A 363 5.48 -13.29 2.55
N ALA A 364 5.26 -12.89 3.82
CA ALA A 364 4.72 -11.57 4.15
C ALA A 364 5.57 -10.39 3.66
N ILE A 365 6.90 -10.41 3.84
CA ILE A 365 7.74 -9.28 3.39
C ILE A 365 7.67 -9.12 1.87
N ALA A 366 7.70 -10.23 1.13
CA ALA A 366 7.60 -10.19 -0.33
C ALA A 366 6.23 -9.67 -0.77
N VAL A 367 5.14 -10.14 -0.15
CA VAL A 367 3.80 -9.66 -0.51
C VAL A 367 3.66 -8.16 -0.23
N HIS A 368 4.07 -7.67 0.95
CA HIS A 368 3.92 -6.25 1.29
C HIS A 368 4.81 -5.34 0.45
N ASP A 369 6.03 -5.77 0.10
CA ASP A 369 6.88 -5.00 -0.82
C ASP A 369 6.26 -4.87 -2.21
N ILE A 370 5.67 -5.96 -2.71
CA ILE A 370 4.98 -5.97 -4.00
C ILE A 370 3.68 -5.16 -3.91
N GLU A 371 2.91 -5.28 -2.82
CA GLU A 371 1.69 -4.51 -2.56
C GLU A 371 1.98 -3.02 -2.57
N GLN A 372 3.03 -2.58 -1.86
CA GLN A 372 3.47 -1.19 -1.83
C GLN A 372 3.89 -0.72 -3.23
N SER A 373 4.52 -1.59 -4.00
CA SER A 373 5.00 -1.26 -5.35
C SER A 373 3.86 -1.13 -6.38
N LEU A 374 2.82 -1.96 -6.26
CA LEU A 374 1.68 -2.01 -7.17
C LEU A 374 0.58 -1.01 -6.80
N MET A 375 0.27 -0.90 -5.50
CA MET A 375 -0.90 -0.18 -4.99
C MET A 375 -0.54 1.04 -4.13
N GLY A 376 0.71 1.15 -3.67
CA GLY A 376 1.13 2.22 -2.74
C GLY A 376 0.74 1.97 -1.28
N THR A 377 0.19 0.80 -0.96
CA THR A 377 -0.26 0.42 0.38
C THR A 377 0.51 -0.77 0.95
N SER A 378 0.47 -0.94 2.28
CA SER A 378 0.91 -2.16 2.95
C SER A 378 -0.13 -2.58 3.99
N LEU A 379 -0.72 -3.78 3.87
CA LEU A 379 -1.92 -4.18 4.64
C LEU A 379 -3.04 -3.15 4.57
N GLY A 380 -3.14 -2.46 3.43
CA GLY A 380 -4.09 -1.38 3.30
C GLY A 380 -3.78 -0.13 4.11
N VAL A 381 -2.53 0.14 4.48
CA VAL A 381 -2.11 1.46 5.00
C VAL A 381 -1.36 2.22 3.92
N ASP A 382 -1.72 3.48 3.68
CA ASP A 382 -1.05 4.34 2.69
C ASP A 382 0.32 4.72 3.25
N MET A 383 1.37 4.30 2.55
CA MET A 383 2.73 4.48 3.04
C MET A 383 3.22 5.92 3.02
N LYS A 384 2.52 6.85 2.35
CA LYS A 384 2.86 8.28 2.35
C LYS A 384 2.13 9.03 3.46
N GLN A 385 0.86 8.70 3.70
CA GLN A 385 0.02 9.41 4.67
C GLN A 385 0.05 8.75 6.06
N GLY A 386 0.48 7.48 6.17
CA GLY A 386 0.51 6.73 7.43
C GLY A 386 -0.88 6.38 7.96
N VAL A 387 -1.92 6.53 7.14
CA VAL A 387 -3.31 6.23 7.49
C VAL A 387 -3.81 5.00 6.75
N ALA A 388 -4.74 4.27 7.35
CA ALA A 388 -5.39 3.16 6.68
C ALA A 388 -6.11 3.65 5.41
N VAL A 389 -5.87 2.97 4.29
CA VAL A 389 -6.63 3.04 3.05
C VAL A 389 -7.81 2.09 3.16
N HIS A 390 -8.97 2.60 2.83
CA HIS A 390 -10.22 1.83 2.83
C HIS A 390 -10.16 0.72 1.77
N GLY A 391 -10.77 -0.43 2.07
CA GLY A 391 -10.68 -1.62 1.22
C GLY A 391 -9.29 -2.26 1.14
N GLY A 392 -8.28 -1.73 1.83
CA GLY A 392 -6.89 -2.13 1.62
C GLY A 392 -6.53 -3.57 2.02
N HIS A 393 -7.38 -4.27 2.78
CA HIS A 393 -7.27 -5.72 2.94
C HIS A 393 -7.41 -6.47 1.59
N ARG A 394 -8.12 -5.91 0.61
CA ARG A 394 -8.20 -6.45 -0.77
C ARG A 394 -6.88 -6.29 -1.53
N HIS A 395 -6.12 -5.22 -1.30
CA HIS A 395 -4.86 -4.96 -2.01
C HIS A 395 -3.86 -6.08 -1.80
N HIS A 396 -3.77 -6.58 -0.57
CA HIS A 396 -2.92 -7.70 -0.20
C HIS A 396 -3.27 -8.97 -1.02
N LEU A 397 -4.55 -9.35 -1.03
CA LEU A 397 -5.03 -10.55 -1.73
C LEU A 397 -4.97 -10.41 -3.25
N LYS A 398 -5.26 -9.23 -3.80
CA LYS A 398 -5.11 -8.89 -5.22
C LYS A 398 -3.64 -9.03 -5.65
N THR A 399 -2.71 -8.61 -4.79
CA THR A 399 -1.27 -8.77 -5.01
C THR A 399 -0.87 -10.24 -5.08
N ILE A 400 -1.27 -11.04 -4.07
CA ILE A 400 -1.00 -12.48 -4.05
C ILE A 400 -1.54 -13.16 -5.31
N ASN A 401 -2.81 -12.90 -5.65
CA ASN A 401 -3.46 -13.50 -6.81
C ASN A 401 -2.75 -13.12 -8.12
N THR A 402 -2.32 -11.87 -8.26
CA THR A 402 -1.60 -11.36 -9.44
C THR A 402 -0.25 -12.06 -9.62
N ILE A 403 0.53 -12.23 -8.55
CA ILE A 403 1.83 -12.92 -8.64
C ILE A 403 1.63 -14.42 -8.91
N ARG A 404 0.61 -15.05 -8.32
CA ARG A 404 0.24 -16.45 -8.64
C ARG A 404 -0.15 -16.64 -10.10
N ARG A 405 -0.87 -15.68 -10.69
CA ARG A 405 -1.19 -15.64 -12.12
C ARG A 405 0.06 -15.50 -12.99
N CYS A 406 1.01 -14.65 -12.59
CA CYS A 406 2.31 -14.55 -13.26
C CYS A 406 3.14 -15.84 -13.14
N GLY A 407 2.94 -16.59 -12.05
CA GLY A 407 3.58 -17.87 -11.77
C GLY A 407 4.90 -17.76 -10.99
N SER A 408 5.51 -16.59 -10.93
CA SER A 408 6.62 -16.26 -10.01
C SER A 408 6.83 -14.75 -9.92
N ILE A 409 7.57 -14.30 -8.91
CA ILE A 409 8.03 -12.91 -8.79
C ILE A 409 8.90 -12.54 -9.99
N ALA A 410 9.79 -13.42 -10.44
CA ALA A 410 10.66 -13.19 -11.60
C ALA A 410 9.85 -12.88 -12.87
N LYS A 411 8.83 -13.69 -13.16
CA LYS A 411 7.93 -13.47 -14.32
C LYS A 411 7.15 -12.17 -14.21
N ALA A 412 6.74 -11.77 -13.00
CA ALA A 412 6.08 -10.49 -12.78
C ALA A 412 7.01 -9.30 -13.10
N VAL A 413 8.31 -9.42 -12.86
CA VAL A 413 9.32 -8.42 -13.25
C VAL A 413 9.58 -8.42 -14.76
N GLU A 414 9.69 -9.60 -15.36
CA GLU A 414 9.91 -9.77 -16.81
C GLU A 414 8.76 -9.21 -17.66
N THR A 415 7.52 -9.47 -17.24
CA THR A 415 6.29 -8.99 -17.90
C THR A 415 5.98 -7.52 -17.58
N GLY A 416 6.78 -6.88 -16.72
CA GLY A 416 6.62 -5.48 -16.34
C GLY A 416 5.43 -5.20 -15.41
N VAL A 417 4.85 -6.23 -14.78
CA VAL A 417 3.85 -6.07 -13.71
C VAL A 417 4.50 -5.45 -12.48
N LEU A 418 5.63 -6.00 -12.03
CA LEU A 418 6.42 -5.47 -10.92
C LEU A 418 7.58 -4.61 -11.46
N LYS A 419 7.60 -3.32 -11.12
CA LYS A 419 8.53 -2.32 -11.69
C LYS A 419 9.51 -1.66 -10.71
N LYS A 420 9.31 -1.88 -9.41
CA LYS A 420 10.09 -1.29 -8.30
C LYS A 420 9.90 -2.13 -7.04
N GLY A 421 10.65 -1.82 -5.97
CA GLY A 421 10.59 -2.52 -4.68
C GLY A 421 11.81 -3.41 -4.41
N VAL A 422 11.89 -3.96 -3.20
CA VAL A 422 12.93 -4.89 -2.75
C VAL A 422 13.01 -6.11 -3.66
N MET A 423 11.87 -6.77 -3.91
CA MET A 423 11.82 -7.99 -4.71
C MET A 423 12.17 -7.72 -6.18
N TYR A 424 11.82 -6.55 -6.70
CA TYR A 424 12.22 -6.12 -8.05
C TYR A 424 13.74 -5.97 -8.16
N GLU A 425 14.37 -5.30 -7.19
CA GLU A 425 15.82 -5.11 -7.18
C GLU A 425 16.57 -6.43 -7.00
N CYS A 426 16.01 -7.39 -6.23
CA CYS A 426 16.58 -8.74 -6.16
C CYS A 426 16.65 -9.41 -7.52
N ILE A 427 15.55 -9.39 -8.29
CA ILE A 427 15.52 -9.97 -9.64
C ILE A 427 16.44 -9.22 -10.60
N LYS A 428 16.39 -7.88 -10.63
CA LYS A 428 17.19 -7.08 -11.58
C LYS A 428 18.69 -7.17 -11.34
N ASN A 429 19.12 -7.29 -10.09
CA ASN A 429 20.54 -7.36 -9.73
C ASN A 429 21.03 -8.79 -9.47
N ASN A 430 20.22 -9.82 -9.80
CA ASN A 430 20.53 -11.23 -9.58
C ASN A 430 20.90 -11.56 -8.13
N VAL A 431 20.27 -10.91 -7.15
CA VAL A 431 20.45 -11.21 -5.73
C VAL A 431 19.53 -12.38 -5.37
N PRO A 432 20.08 -13.56 -5.02
CA PRO A 432 19.28 -14.70 -4.64
C PRO A 432 18.49 -14.42 -3.37
N PHE A 433 17.27 -14.94 -3.30
CA PHE A 433 16.44 -14.86 -2.12
C PHE A 433 15.78 -16.20 -1.80
N CYS A 434 15.48 -16.43 -0.52
CA CYS A 434 14.66 -17.56 -0.06
C CYS A 434 13.52 -17.04 0.82
N LEU A 435 12.29 -17.40 0.46
CA LEU A 435 11.07 -17.09 1.20
C LEU A 435 10.62 -18.34 1.94
N ALA A 436 11.01 -18.48 3.21
CA ALA A 436 10.59 -19.61 4.03
C ALA A 436 9.12 -19.48 4.42
N GLY A 437 8.35 -20.55 4.19
CA GLY A 437 6.93 -20.59 4.53
C GLY A 437 6.66 -20.53 6.04
N SER A 438 5.43 -20.17 6.41
CA SER A 438 4.94 -20.16 7.78
C SER A 438 3.47 -20.56 7.83
N ILE A 439 3.01 -20.97 9.01
CA ILE A 439 1.62 -21.38 9.23
C ILE A 439 0.60 -20.24 8.99
N ARG A 440 1.06 -18.98 9.02
CA ARG A 440 0.22 -17.78 8.85
C ARG A 440 0.12 -17.29 7.40
N ASP A 441 0.75 -17.97 6.44
CA ASP A 441 0.90 -17.42 5.09
C ASP A 441 -0.40 -17.44 4.27
N ASP A 442 -0.76 -16.27 3.75
CA ASP A 442 -1.82 -16.10 2.75
C ASP A 442 -1.29 -16.35 1.33
N GLY A 443 -2.06 -17.09 0.52
CA GLY A 443 -1.65 -17.58 -0.80
C GLY A 443 -1.18 -19.04 -0.74
N PRO A 444 0.14 -19.30 -0.55
CA PRO A 444 1.27 -18.35 -0.57
C PRO A 444 1.64 -17.89 -1.98
N LEU A 445 2.64 -17.00 -2.10
CA LEU A 445 3.31 -16.73 -3.38
C LEU A 445 3.93 -18.03 -3.95
N PRO A 446 4.04 -18.18 -5.27
CA PRO A 446 4.67 -19.36 -5.89
C PRO A 446 6.12 -19.59 -5.45
N ASP A 447 6.84 -18.51 -5.14
CA ASP A 447 8.24 -18.50 -4.73
C ASP A 447 8.45 -18.91 -3.26
N THR A 448 7.38 -19.04 -2.46
CA THR A 448 7.46 -19.39 -1.04
C THR A 448 7.70 -20.88 -0.84
N GLN A 449 8.80 -21.24 -0.16
CA GLN A 449 9.17 -22.61 0.16
C GLN A 449 8.37 -23.14 1.36
N MET A 450 7.30 -23.89 1.09
CA MET A 450 6.44 -24.48 2.12
C MET A 450 7.01 -25.75 2.76
N ASN A 451 8.02 -26.38 2.15
CA ASN A 451 8.76 -27.45 2.81
C ASN A 451 9.88 -26.85 3.67
N LEU A 452 9.64 -26.76 4.98
CA LEU A 452 10.57 -26.12 5.91
C LEU A 452 11.94 -26.80 6.00
N ILE A 453 12.05 -28.09 5.69
CA ILE A 453 13.35 -28.77 5.64
C ILE A 453 14.17 -28.21 4.48
N LYS A 454 13.56 -28.09 3.29
CA LYS A 454 14.19 -27.46 2.13
C LYS A 454 14.47 -25.97 2.37
N ALA A 455 13.55 -25.25 3.03
CA ALA A 455 13.77 -23.84 3.35
C ALA A 455 15.01 -23.66 4.24
N GLN A 456 15.23 -24.53 5.23
CA GLN A 456 16.43 -24.50 6.06
C GLN A 456 17.70 -24.85 5.26
N GLU A 457 17.65 -25.83 4.37
CA GLU A 457 18.76 -26.17 3.46
C GLU A 457 19.14 -24.99 2.56
N GLU A 458 18.14 -24.35 1.94
CA GLU A 458 18.31 -23.17 1.08
C GLU A 458 18.87 -21.97 1.88
N TYR A 459 18.36 -21.72 3.09
CA TYR A 459 18.90 -20.70 3.99
C TYR A 459 20.37 -20.96 4.32
N ALA A 460 20.71 -22.19 4.71
CA ALA A 460 22.07 -22.57 5.07
C ALA A 460 23.02 -22.40 3.88
N GLU A 461 22.60 -22.75 2.67
CA GLU A 461 23.38 -22.55 1.45
C GLU A 461 23.63 -21.07 1.18
N LEU A 462 22.59 -20.23 1.26
CA LEU A 462 22.71 -18.79 1.07
C LEU A 462 23.55 -18.10 2.16
N LEU A 463 23.67 -18.69 3.35
CA LEU A 463 24.53 -18.17 4.43
C LEU A 463 26.02 -18.55 4.27
N LYS A 464 26.37 -19.54 3.44
CA LYS A 464 27.76 -19.95 3.27
C LYS A 464 28.64 -18.79 2.81
N GLY A 465 29.76 -18.58 3.51
CA GLY A 465 30.72 -17.52 3.21
C GLY A 465 30.22 -16.11 3.52
N ALA A 466 29.16 -15.94 4.31
CA ALA A 466 28.73 -14.62 4.76
C ALA A 466 29.79 -13.99 5.68
N ASP A 467 30.20 -12.76 5.39
CA ASP A 467 31.03 -11.94 6.26
C ASP A 467 30.19 -11.20 7.31
N MET A 468 28.96 -10.83 6.92
CA MET A 468 28.03 -10.09 7.75
C MET A 468 26.59 -10.51 7.48
N VAL A 469 25.78 -10.58 8.55
CA VAL A 469 24.33 -10.78 8.49
C VAL A 469 23.62 -9.60 9.12
N LEU A 470 22.77 -8.93 8.35
CA LEU A 470 21.92 -7.83 8.81
C LEU A 470 20.49 -8.34 9.05
N MET A 471 20.08 -8.35 10.31
CA MET A 471 18.80 -8.88 10.78
C MET A 471 17.83 -7.74 11.08
N LEU A 472 16.79 -7.62 10.24
CA LEU A 472 15.88 -6.47 10.21
C LEU A 472 14.47 -6.89 10.63
N SER A 473 14.14 -6.69 11.91
CA SER A 473 12.79 -6.78 12.51
C SER A 473 12.04 -8.08 12.21
N THR A 474 12.71 -9.23 12.38
CA THR A 474 12.15 -10.55 12.07
C THR A 474 12.56 -11.64 13.04
N MET A 475 11.94 -11.67 14.22
CA MET A 475 12.30 -12.60 15.30
C MET A 475 12.51 -14.06 14.84
N LEU A 476 11.54 -14.65 14.12
CA LEU A 476 11.60 -16.06 13.73
C LEU A 476 12.74 -16.34 12.76
N HIS A 477 12.86 -15.54 11.70
CA HIS A 477 13.89 -15.76 10.68
C HIS A 477 15.29 -15.41 11.21
N SER A 478 15.43 -14.33 11.98
CA SER A 478 16.69 -13.93 12.62
C SER A 478 17.22 -15.02 13.58
N ILE A 479 16.34 -15.64 14.38
CA ILE A 479 16.72 -16.75 15.26
C ILE A 479 17.14 -17.97 14.44
N GLY A 480 16.40 -18.31 13.38
CA GLY A 480 16.76 -19.41 12.49
C GLY A 480 18.14 -19.20 11.86
N VAL A 481 18.39 -18.00 11.36
CA VAL A 481 19.68 -17.62 10.74
C VAL A 481 20.82 -17.63 11.76
N GLY A 482 20.60 -17.07 12.95
CA GLY A 482 21.59 -17.11 14.03
C GLY A 482 22.00 -18.54 14.41
N ASN A 483 21.07 -19.50 14.37
CA ASN A 483 21.39 -20.92 14.62
C ASN A 483 22.24 -21.57 13.52
N MET A 484 22.11 -21.10 12.28
CA MET A 484 22.81 -21.66 11.11
C MET A 484 24.14 -20.95 10.81
N THR A 485 24.43 -19.86 11.52
CA THR A 485 25.59 -19.01 11.26
C THR A 485 26.76 -19.41 12.17
N PRO A 486 27.96 -19.71 11.63
CA PRO A 486 29.13 -20.00 12.44
C PRO A 486 29.69 -18.74 13.14
N ALA A 487 30.54 -18.93 14.15
CA ALA A 487 31.30 -17.83 14.75
C ALA A 487 32.26 -17.19 13.72
N GLY A 488 32.60 -15.92 13.91
CA GLY A 488 33.42 -15.14 12.96
C GLY A 488 32.61 -14.41 11.88
N VAL A 489 31.29 -14.60 11.86
CA VAL A 489 30.37 -13.83 11.03
C VAL A 489 29.79 -12.70 11.87
N LYS A 490 29.91 -11.47 11.36
CA LYS A 490 29.39 -10.32 12.07
C LYS A 490 27.86 -10.26 11.98
N MET A 491 27.18 -10.08 13.11
CA MET A 491 25.72 -10.05 13.15
C MET A 491 25.22 -8.72 13.67
N VAL A 492 24.34 -8.06 12.91
CA VAL A 492 23.70 -6.80 13.30
C VAL A 492 22.21 -7.05 13.42
N CYS A 493 21.66 -6.94 14.63
CA CYS A 493 20.24 -7.15 14.90
C CYS A 493 19.53 -5.83 15.21
N VAL A 494 18.51 -5.51 14.43
CA VAL A 494 17.68 -4.32 14.58
C VAL A 494 16.23 -4.73 14.79
N ASP A 495 15.67 -4.44 15.95
CA ASP A 495 14.27 -4.70 16.26
C ASP A 495 13.76 -3.68 17.28
N ILE A 496 12.50 -3.28 17.20
CA ILE A 496 11.91 -2.37 18.18
C ILE A 496 11.68 -3.07 19.53
N ASN A 497 11.55 -4.39 19.52
CA ASN A 497 11.37 -5.19 20.73
C ASN A 497 12.72 -5.60 21.32
N PRO A 498 13.10 -5.10 22.51
CA PRO A 498 14.38 -5.42 23.13
C PRO A 498 14.54 -6.92 23.42
N ALA A 499 13.46 -7.66 23.65
CA ALA A 499 13.54 -9.09 23.93
C ALA A 499 14.09 -9.89 22.75
N VAL A 500 13.79 -9.48 21.51
CA VAL A 500 14.30 -10.12 20.29
C VAL A 500 15.80 -9.85 20.16
N VAL A 501 16.20 -8.59 20.35
CA VAL A 501 17.60 -8.17 20.29
C VAL A 501 18.44 -8.89 21.34
N THR A 502 17.99 -8.92 22.60
CA THR A 502 18.68 -9.64 23.68
C THR A 502 18.79 -11.13 23.37
N LYS A 503 17.73 -11.77 22.87
CA LYS A 503 17.76 -13.20 22.51
C LYS A 503 18.77 -13.57 21.42
N LEU A 504 19.12 -12.63 20.56
CA LEU A 504 20.09 -12.84 19.48
C LEU A 504 21.51 -12.49 19.94
N SER A 505 21.67 -11.42 20.70
CA SER A 505 22.94 -11.05 21.33
C SER A 505 23.45 -12.11 22.32
N ASP A 506 22.55 -12.78 23.03
CA ASP A 506 22.89 -13.80 24.04
C ASP A 506 23.35 -15.15 23.44
N ARG A 507 23.21 -15.37 22.12
CA ARG A 507 23.55 -16.66 21.48
C ARG A 507 25.05 -16.85 21.16
N GLY A 508 25.92 -16.20 21.95
CA GLY A 508 27.34 -16.58 22.03
C GLY A 508 28.24 -16.05 20.91
N SER A 509 27.75 -15.18 20.04
CA SER A 509 28.58 -14.46 19.07
C SER A 509 29.18 -13.22 19.71
N ILE A 510 30.49 -13.27 19.99
CA ILE A 510 31.32 -12.15 20.46
C ILE A 510 31.22 -10.94 19.49
N GLU A 511 30.78 -11.16 18.26
CA GLU A 511 30.69 -10.19 17.16
C GLU A 511 29.25 -9.72 16.85
N SER A 512 28.33 -9.81 17.81
CA SER A 512 26.94 -9.34 17.63
C SER A 512 26.71 -7.91 18.12
N VAL A 513 26.03 -7.11 17.30
CA VAL A 513 25.61 -5.74 17.62
C VAL A 513 24.08 -5.69 17.60
N GLY A 514 23.48 -5.34 18.74
CA GLY A 514 22.04 -5.18 18.88
C GLY A 514 21.62 -3.72 18.95
N VAL A 515 20.59 -3.35 18.19
CA VAL A 515 20.00 -2.00 18.15
C VAL A 515 18.51 -2.10 18.38
N VAL A 516 18.03 -1.44 19.45
CA VAL A 516 16.60 -1.35 19.76
C VAL A 516 16.06 -0.04 19.18
N THR A 517 15.45 -0.09 18.00
CA THR A 517 14.93 1.10 17.30
C THR A 517 13.94 0.74 16.19
N ASP A 518 13.30 1.74 15.61
CA ASP A 518 12.50 1.59 14.39
C ASP A 518 13.41 1.21 13.21
N VAL A 519 13.07 0.10 12.54
CA VAL A 519 13.90 -0.45 11.46
C VAL A 519 13.91 0.44 10.21
N GLY A 520 12.84 1.19 9.96
CA GLY A 520 12.75 2.13 8.84
C GLY A 520 13.67 3.34 9.07
N LEU A 521 13.63 3.89 10.28
CA LEU A 521 14.57 4.93 10.73
C LEU A 521 16.01 4.46 10.64
N PHE A 522 16.31 3.26 11.14
CA PHE A 522 17.66 2.68 11.05
C PHE A 522 18.14 2.61 9.60
N LEU A 523 17.33 2.08 8.68
CA LEU A 523 17.69 1.97 7.27
C LEU A 523 17.83 3.34 6.60
N SER A 524 17.00 4.32 6.96
CA SER A 524 17.10 5.69 6.45
C SER A 524 18.43 6.33 6.84
N LEU A 525 18.80 6.27 8.12
CA LEU A 525 20.08 6.77 8.62
C LEU A 525 21.26 6.02 8.00
N LEU A 526 21.13 4.70 7.82
CA LEU A 526 22.17 3.86 7.23
C LEU A 526 22.47 4.24 5.78
N VAL A 527 21.43 4.44 4.96
CA VAL A 527 21.59 4.89 3.57
C VAL A 527 22.20 6.28 3.51
N ALA A 528 21.70 7.23 4.32
CA ALA A 528 22.27 8.58 4.38
C ALA A 528 23.76 8.57 4.76
N GLN A 529 24.15 7.72 5.71
CA GLN A 529 25.55 7.58 6.12
C GLN A 529 26.42 6.94 5.03
N LEU A 530 25.92 5.93 4.31
CA LEU A 530 26.63 5.31 3.19
C LEU A 530 26.85 6.29 2.04
N GLU A 531 25.88 7.18 1.76
CA GLU A 531 26.01 8.24 0.76
C GLU A 531 27.08 9.27 1.15
N GLN A 532 27.19 9.62 2.44
CA GLN A 532 28.28 10.47 2.93
C GLN A 532 29.65 9.80 2.78
N LEU A 533 29.75 8.49 3.03
CA LEU A 533 31.00 7.75 2.90
C LEU A 533 31.45 7.57 1.44
N THR A 534 30.52 7.55 0.49
CA THR A 534 30.79 7.30 -0.95
C THR A 534 30.91 8.58 -1.78
N SER A 535 30.49 9.74 -1.26
CA SER A 535 30.71 11.03 -1.90
C SER A 535 32.19 11.43 -1.79
N PRO A 536 32.90 11.70 -2.91
CA PRO A 536 34.26 12.23 -2.85
C PRO A 536 34.24 13.58 -2.12
N TYR A 537 35.19 13.81 -1.20
CA TYR A 537 35.46 15.14 -0.68
C TYR A 537 35.67 16.09 -1.87
N SER A 538 34.76 17.04 -2.06
CA SER A 538 35.02 18.19 -2.91
C SER A 538 36.11 18.99 -2.22
N VAL A 539 37.36 18.76 -2.60
CA VAL A 539 38.46 19.64 -2.20
C VAL A 539 38.04 21.03 -2.67
N ALA A 540 37.77 21.92 -1.72
CA ALA A 540 37.44 23.31 -2.01
C ALA A 540 38.52 23.83 -2.98
N LYS A 541 38.08 24.31 -4.16
CA LYS A 541 38.98 25.02 -5.07
C LYS A 541 39.58 26.19 -4.27
N ALA A 542 40.89 26.10 -4.02
CA ALA A 542 41.69 27.17 -3.44
C ALA A 542 41.69 28.40 -4.36
#